data_AF-A0A7X5WLI0-F1
#
_entry.id   AF-A0A7X5WLI0-F1
#
_cell.length_a   1.000
_cell.length_b   1.000
_cell.length_c   1.000
_cell.angle_alpha   90.00
_cell.angle_beta   90.00
_cell.angle_gamma   90.00
#
_symmetry.space_group_name_H-M   'P 1'
#
loop_
_entity.id
_entity.type
_entity.pdbx_description
1 polymer ?
#
loop_
_entity_poly.entity_id
_entity_poly.type
_entity_poly.pdbx_seq_one_letter_code
_entity_poly.pdbx_strand_id
1 'polypeptide(L)' 'MLVPDTTAARVWQLVLATPVVFVFGAQFHKIALKRLRALDATMDTLISVGSLAAWGYSVWAL' A
#
# COMPACT_ATOMS: atom_id res chain seq x y z
N MET A 1 -8.72 -21.04 -7.19
CA MET A 1 -10.05 -20.64 -7.73
C MET A 1 -11.19 -20.86 -6.73
N LEU A 2 -10.95 -20.86 -5.41
CA LEU A 2 -11.98 -21.15 -4.38
C LEU A 2 -12.14 -19.99 -3.38
N VAL A 3 -12.33 -18.76 -3.88
CA VAL A 3 -12.86 -17.65 -3.07
C VAL A 3 -13.95 -17.00 -3.92
N PRO A 4 -15.18 -16.85 -3.42
CA PRO A 4 -16.21 -16.10 -4.13
C PRO A 4 -15.74 -14.65 -4.27
N ASP A 5 -15.51 -14.19 -5.51
CA ASP A 5 -15.16 -12.79 -5.86
C ASP A 5 -16.37 -11.85 -5.67
N THR A 6 -17.01 -11.94 -4.51
CA THR A 6 -18.03 -10.99 -4.10
C THR A 6 -17.37 -9.66 -3.82
N THR A 7 -18.01 -8.57 -4.22
CA THR A 7 -17.56 -7.21 -3.91
C THR A 7 -17.31 -7.04 -2.41
N ALA A 8 -18.10 -7.72 -1.57
CA ALA A 8 -17.91 -7.81 -0.14
C ALA A 8 -16.54 -8.42 0.26
N ALA A 9 -16.12 -9.52 -0.36
CA ALA A 9 -14.80 -10.11 -0.10
C ALA A 9 -13.65 -9.16 -0.51
N ARG A 10 -13.80 -8.42 -1.61
CA ARG A 10 -12.82 -7.41 -2.04
C ARG A 10 -12.74 -6.24 -1.06
N VAL A 11 -13.89 -5.76 -0.56
CA VAL A 11 -13.96 -4.74 0.51
C VAL A 11 -13.25 -5.23 1.77
N TRP A 12 -13.52 -6.46 2.20
CA TRP A 12 -12.88 -7.05 3.39
C TRP A 12 -11.36 -7.17 3.24
N GLN A 13 -10.86 -7.57 2.07
CA GLN A 13 -9.42 -7.58 1.77
C GLN A 13 -8.81 -6.19 1.89
N LEU A 14 -9.49 -5.16 1.39
CA LEU A 14 -9.03 -3.77 1.43
C LEU A 14 -9.00 -3.22 2.87
N VAL A 15 -10.02 -3.55 3.68
CA VAL A 15 -10.08 -3.19 5.12
C VAL A 15 -8.99 -3.89 5.93
N LEU A 16 -8.63 -5.12 5.60
CA LEU A 16 -7.53 -5.82 6.26
C LEU A 16 -6.15 -5.34 5.79
N ALA A 17 -6.03 -4.97 4.50
CA ALA A 17 -4.79 -4.49 3.92
C ALA A 17 -4.44 -3.05 4.34
N THR A 18 -5.43 -2.19 4.57
CA THR A 18 -5.23 -0.79 5.01
C THR A 18 -4.34 -0.66 6.26
N PRO A 19 -4.62 -1.32 7.40
CA PRO A 19 -3.73 -1.21 8.56
C PRO A 19 -2.34 -1.81 8.29
N VAL A 20 -2.22 -2.82 7.42
CA VAL A 20 -0.90 -3.36 7.05
C VAL A 20 -0.06 -2.32 6.30
N VAL A 21 -0.64 -1.69 5.28
CA VAL A 21 0.04 -0.68 4.46
C VAL A 21 0.34 0.58 5.28
N PHE A 22 -0.59 1.04 6.11
CA PHE A 22 -0.45 2.30 6.84
C PHE A 22 0.27 2.19 8.19
N VAL A 23 0.18 1.06 8.91
CA VAL A 23 0.82 0.89 10.23
C VAL A 23 2.19 0.23 10.10
N PHE A 24 2.28 -0.94 9.47
CA PHE A 24 3.56 -1.64 9.29
C PHE A 24 4.43 -0.95 8.23
N GLY A 25 3.79 -0.39 7.20
CA GLY A 25 4.44 0.42 6.17
C GLY A 25 4.83 1.84 6.59
N ALA A 26 4.37 2.32 7.76
CA ALA A 26 4.61 3.70 8.22
C ALA A 26 6.09 4.08 8.30
N GLN A 27 6.94 3.13 8.70
CA GLN A 27 8.39 3.33 8.79
C GLN A 27 9.01 3.59 7.41
N PHE A 28 8.61 2.81 6.41
CA PHE A 28 9.06 2.95 5.03
C PHE A 28 8.57 4.26 4.42
N HIS A 29 7.33 4.66 4.71
CA HIS A 29 6.78 5.94 4.24
C HIS A 29 7.51 7.14 4.86
N LYS A 30 7.85 7.08 6.15
CA LYS A 30 8.61 8.15 6.82
C LYS A 30 10.02 8.29 6.25
N ILE A 31 10.71 7.19 5.98
CA ILE A 31 12.04 7.21 5.37
C ILE A 31 11.95 7.67 3.92
N ALA A 32 10.99 7.16 3.17
CA ALA A 32 10.72 7.55 1.80
C ALA A 32 10.47 9.06 1.69
N LEU A 33 9.63 9.64 2.55
CA LEU A 33 9.33 11.08 2.55
C LEU A 33 10.57 11.95 2.85
N LYS A 34 11.46 11.46 3.73
CA LYS A 34 12.74 12.13 4.00
C LYS A 34 13.71 12.05 2.82
N ARG A 35 13.79 10.88 2.17
CA ARG A 35 14.66 10.65 0.99
C ARG A 35 14.17 11.39 -0.25
N LEU A 36 12.85 11.51 -0.41
CA LEU A 36 12.22 12.31 -1.47
C LEU A 36 12.64 13.78 -1.41
N ARG A 37 12.73 14.36 -0.20
CA ARG A 37 13.20 15.75 0.01
C ARG A 37 14.68 15.93 -0.33
N ALA A 38 15.47 14.86 -0.24
CA ALA A 38 16.87 14.84 -0.64
C ALA A 38 17.06 14.48 -2.13
N LEU A 39 15.97 14.30 -2.88
CA LEU A 39 15.97 13.82 -4.28
C LEU A 39 16.73 12.48 -4.43
N ASP A 40 16.68 11.65 -3.40
CA ASP A 40 17.38 10.37 -3.31
C ASP A 40 16.35 9.23 -3.30
N ALA A 41 16.66 8.15 -4.02
CA ALA A 41 15.78 7.00 -4.19
C ALA A 41 16.42 5.75 -3.59
N THR A 42 15.91 5.32 -2.45
CA THR A 42 16.33 4.11 -1.73
C THR A 42 15.29 2.98 -1.83
N MET A 43 15.64 1.81 -1.31
CA MET A 43 14.74 0.65 -1.18
C MET A 43 13.42 1.00 -0.47
N ASP A 44 13.48 1.85 0.56
CA ASP A 44 12.29 2.28 1.31
C ASP A 44 11.31 3.10 0.46
N THR A 45 11.83 3.96 -0.43
CA THR A 45 11.02 4.71 -1.41
C THR A 45 10.33 3.77 -2.40
N LEU A 46 11.02 2.75 -2.90
CA LEU A 46 10.42 1.77 -3.81
C LEU A 46 9.30 0.98 -3.13
N ILE A 47 9.52 0.52 -1.90
CA ILE A 47 8.52 -0.21 -1.10
C ILE A 47 7.31 0.68 -0.80
N SER A 48 7.55 1.94 -0.41
CA SER A 48 6.48 2.90 -0.11
C SER A 48 5.64 3.20 -1.34
N VAL A 49 6.26 3.49 -2.49
CA VAL A 49 5.55 3.78 -3.74
C VAL A 49 4.79 2.56 -4.25
N GLY A 50 5.41 1.38 -4.26
CA GLY A 50 4.76 0.14 -4.71
C GLY A 50 3.54 -0.23 -3.86
N SER A 51 3.66 -0.10 -2.53
CA SER A 51 2.56 -0.37 -1.60
C SER A 51 1.40 0.62 -1.76
N LEU A 52 1.72 1.92 -1.92
CA LEU A 52 0.70 2.95 -2.17
C LEU A 52 0.02 2.79 -3.53
N ALA A 53 0.78 2.44 -4.57
CA ALA A 53 0.24 2.22 -5.91
C ALA A 53 -0.69 1.00 -5.95
N ALA A 54 -0.29 -0.11 -5.34
CA ALA A 54 -1.12 -1.31 -5.24
C ALA A 54 -2.41 -1.03 -4.44
N TRP A 55 -2.28 -0.36 -3.29
CA TRP A 55 -3.44 0.01 -2.47
C TRP A 55 -4.39 0.97 -3.21
N GLY A 56 -3.86 2.02 -3.84
CA GLY A 56 -4.64 2.98 -4.61
C GLY A 56 -5.35 2.34 -5.81
N TYR A 57 -4.69 1.41 -6.50
CA TYR A 57 -5.32 0.62 -7.56
C TYR A 57 -6.42 -0.28 -7.02
N SER A 58 -6.23 -0.93 -5.87
CA SER A 58 -7.29 -1.73 -5.24
C SER A 58 -8.51 -0.89 -4.86
N VAL A 59 -8.34 0.37 -4.45
CA VAL A 59 -9.46 1.29 -4.18
C VAL A 59 -10.17 1.68 -5.48
N TRP A 60 -9.42 1.93 -6.56
CA TRP A 60 -10.02 2.27 -7.86
C TRP A 60 -10.74 1.09 -8.53
N ALA A 61 -10.24 -0.13 -8.35
CA ALA A 61 -10.76 -1.34 -8.96
C ALA A 61 -11.92 -2.01 -8.18
N LEU A 62 -12.29 -1.44 -7.03
CA LEU A 62 -13.40 -1.91 -6.19
C LEU A 62 -14.73 -1.31 -6.65
#